data_AF-A0A923A2K0-F1
#
_entry.id   AF-A0A923A2K0-F1
#
_cell.length_a   1.000
_cell.length_b   1.000
_cell.length_c   1.000
_cell.angle_alpha   90.00
_cell.angle_beta   90.00
_cell.angle_gamma   90.00
#
_symmetry.space_group_name_H-M   'P 1'
#
loop_
_entity.id
_entity.type
_entity.pdbx_description
1 polymer ?
#
loop_
_entity_poly.entity_id
_entity_poly.type
_entity_poly.pdbx_seq_one_letter_code
_entity_poly.pdbx_strand_id
1 'polypeptide(L)'
;DSFLLRSAARGLPVVLDEVGVQSLENSPWEEAAYVRTVLYSALMNRAGGVILRRYKDLDVERREPYFLDPWEVAVGLADTGGRPKPAWAEVRQFTRAAAHIDLKRYTLLPERTAVLMPAERYEPLPNLAGLYDPRSCLQAYIAAKEAHVPVAVVRESDEFAAYSVLVVPSVFDLSEATWERLAAFVQGGGSIVFSYGGGDLHPAARDLFGMEFLGDSGARAQLSLRVAQPEMLGALTSFDCPLEVPHYALLGHGGATVVATDAKGSPLLTLNQAGQGRAVFVAVPIERALAQGDPWSPPAQAKHMLRSVYGAVARAAGCGAPALCDKPTVEIAMFNGERDDIVLLLNHSPEKLTAGLTLDRPVASIADVRGGQPAAVGGVSFGVPLAANGAAALRLTYA
;
A
#
# COMPACT_ATOMS: atom_id res chain seq x y z
N ASP A 1 -3.55 7.18 6.50
CA ASP A 1 -4.43 8.14 5.80
C ASP A 1 -4.73 7.78 4.35
N SER A 2 -3.72 7.56 3.50
CA SER A 2 -3.98 7.25 2.08
C SER A 2 -4.85 6.00 1.84
N PHE A 3 -4.71 4.94 2.66
CA PHE A 3 -5.62 3.79 2.59
C PHE A 3 -7.09 4.16 2.83
N LEU A 4 -7.37 4.98 3.85
CA LEU A 4 -8.73 5.46 4.14
C LEU A 4 -9.27 6.35 3.02
N LEU A 5 -8.41 7.22 2.48
CA LEU A 5 -8.72 8.02 1.30
C LEU A 5 -9.11 7.14 0.10
N ARG A 6 -8.36 6.06 -0.16
CA ARG A 6 -8.61 5.17 -1.30
C ARG A 6 -9.81 4.24 -1.09
N SER A 7 -10.19 3.95 0.16
CA SER A 7 -11.36 3.12 0.51
C SER A 7 -12.68 3.91 0.61
N ALA A 8 -12.58 5.24 0.64
CA ALA A 8 -13.72 6.15 0.50
C ALA A 8 -14.37 6.02 -0.90
N ALA A 9 -15.63 6.46 -1.01
CA ALA A 9 -16.44 6.30 -2.22
C ALA A 9 -15.76 6.93 -3.45
N ARG A 10 -15.58 6.13 -4.51
CA ARG A 10 -14.65 6.41 -5.61
C ARG A 10 -15.21 7.24 -6.76
N GLY A 11 -16.52 7.51 -6.76
CA GLY A 11 -17.20 8.26 -7.82
C GLY A 11 -17.05 9.78 -7.72
N LEU A 12 -16.49 10.28 -6.62
CA LEU A 12 -16.37 11.73 -6.35
C LEU A 12 -14.95 12.08 -5.88
N PRO A 13 -14.50 13.33 -6.08
CA PRO A 13 -13.30 13.83 -5.41
C PRO A 13 -13.42 13.67 -3.89
N VAL A 14 -12.41 13.08 -3.26
CA VAL A 14 -12.39 12.85 -1.81
C VAL A 14 -11.42 13.84 -1.15
N VAL A 15 -11.88 14.50 -0.10
CA VAL A 15 -11.07 15.39 0.73
C VAL A 15 -10.70 14.66 2.01
N LEU A 16 -9.43 14.75 2.41
CA LEU A 16 -9.03 14.35 3.77
C LEU A 16 -9.41 15.47 4.73
N ASP A 17 -10.23 15.15 5.71
CA ASP A 17 -10.65 16.07 6.76
C ASP A 17 -9.98 15.73 8.09
N GLU A 18 -9.94 16.70 8.99
CA GLU A 18 -9.43 16.54 10.36
C GLU A 18 -7.95 16.08 10.43
N VAL A 19 -7.13 16.46 9.45
CA VAL A 19 -5.70 16.09 9.41
C VAL A 19 -4.92 16.93 10.42
N GLY A 20 -4.33 16.26 11.40
CA GLY A 20 -3.51 16.86 12.46
C GLY A 20 -3.25 15.85 13.57
N VAL A 21 -2.42 16.21 14.55
CA VAL A 21 -2.26 15.37 15.74
C VAL A 21 -3.50 15.49 16.62
N GLN A 22 -3.86 14.38 17.28
CA GLN A 22 -4.98 14.31 18.22
C GLN A 22 -4.53 14.30 19.68
N SER A 23 -3.21 14.30 19.93
CA SER A 23 -2.62 14.29 21.26
C SER A 23 -1.40 15.22 21.32
N LEU A 24 -1.07 15.67 22.54
CA LEU A 24 0.12 16.48 22.83
C LEU A 24 1.36 15.62 23.13
N GLU A 25 1.35 14.36 22.71
CA GLU A 25 2.45 13.41 22.94
C GLU A 25 3.62 13.64 21.99
N ASN A 26 3.41 14.41 20.92
CA ASN A 26 4.40 14.68 19.89
C ASN A 26 4.97 16.09 20.06
N SER A 27 6.26 16.25 19.79
CA SER A 27 6.87 17.57 19.66
C SER A 27 6.31 18.32 18.45
N PRO A 28 6.36 19.66 18.44
CA PRO A 28 5.94 20.45 17.26
C PRO A 28 6.66 20.10 15.95
N TRP A 29 7.85 19.49 16.03
CA TRP A 29 8.61 19.04 14.86
C TRP A 29 8.12 17.69 14.33
N GLU A 30 7.72 16.77 15.21
CA GLU A 30 7.06 15.51 14.85
C GLU A 30 5.68 15.77 14.25
N GLU A 31 4.92 16.72 14.81
CA GLU A 31 3.67 17.22 14.22
C GLU A 31 3.89 17.72 12.79
N ALA A 32 4.94 18.52 12.57
CA ALA A 32 5.29 19.05 11.26
C ALA A 32 5.67 17.93 10.28
N ALA A 33 6.46 16.94 10.72
CA ALA A 33 6.82 15.79 9.92
C ALA A 33 5.60 14.94 9.53
N TYR A 34 4.66 14.74 10.45
CA TYR A 34 3.39 14.09 10.17
C TYR A 34 2.57 14.88 9.12
N VAL A 35 2.38 16.18 9.33
CA VAL A 35 1.65 17.05 8.39
C VAL A 35 2.26 17.00 6.99
N ARG A 36 3.58 17.09 6.86
CA ARG A 36 4.28 16.93 5.57
C ARG A 36 3.95 15.58 4.94
N THR A 37 4.08 14.49 5.70
CA THR A 37 3.86 13.12 5.22
C THR A 37 2.43 12.95 4.69
N VAL A 38 1.43 13.43 5.44
CA VAL A 38 0.02 13.33 5.03
C VAL A 38 -0.26 14.17 3.78
N LEU A 39 0.22 15.42 3.70
CA LEU A 39 -0.01 16.28 2.55
C LEU A 39 0.54 15.68 1.25
N TYR A 40 1.79 15.21 1.28
CA TYR A 40 2.38 14.56 0.11
C TYR A 40 1.70 13.23 -0.21
N SER A 41 1.46 12.37 0.79
CA SER A 41 0.76 11.09 0.55
C SER A 41 -0.66 11.32 0.01
N ALA A 42 -1.38 12.34 0.47
CA ALA A 42 -2.70 12.71 -0.04
C ALA A 42 -2.66 13.05 -1.54
N LEU A 43 -1.74 13.92 -1.95
CA LEU A 43 -1.54 14.29 -3.36
C LEU A 43 -1.16 13.07 -4.22
N MET A 44 -0.22 12.25 -3.72
CA MET A 44 0.23 11.01 -4.38
C MET A 44 -0.89 9.98 -4.54
N ASN A 45 -1.93 10.08 -3.71
CA ASN A 45 -3.06 9.14 -3.65
C ASN A 45 -4.40 9.77 -4.04
N ARG A 46 -4.36 10.79 -4.91
CA ARG A 46 -5.54 11.35 -5.59
C ARG A 46 -6.53 12.06 -4.66
N ALA A 47 -6.08 12.64 -3.55
CA ALA A 47 -6.93 13.52 -2.75
C ALA A 47 -7.34 14.75 -3.58
N GLY A 48 -8.62 15.12 -3.51
CA GLY A 48 -9.13 16.38 -4.04
C GLY A 48 -8.76 17.59 -3.18
N GLY A 49 -8.38 17.35 -1.93
CA GLY A 49 -7.94 18.38 -0.99
C GLY A 49 -7.62 17.80 0.39
N VAL A 50 -7.05 18.65 1.25
CA VAL A 50 -6.78 18.34 2.66
C VAL A 50 -7.25 19.52 3.51
N ILE A 51 -8.02 19.23 4.55
CA ILE A 51 -8.44 20.18 5.59
C ILE A 51 -7.63 19.84 6.84
N LEU A 52 -6.82 20.80 7.28
CA LEU A 52 -5.98 20.64 8.46
C LEU A 52 -6.74 21.06 9.71
N ARG A 53 -6.78 20.18 10.70
CA ARG A 53 -7.16 20.49 12.07
C ARG A 53 -5.93 21.08 12.75
N ARG A 54 -5.91 22.32 13.18
CA ARG A 54 -6.86 23.43 13.04
C ARG A 54 -6.05 24.69 12.71
N TYR A 55 -6.68 25.81 12.38
CA TYR A 55 -5.90 27.04 12.11
C TYR A 55 -5.04 27.47 13.31
N LYS A 56 -5.65 27.55 14.51
CA LYS A 56 -5.03 28.15 15.70
C LYS A 56 -5.36 27.35 16.96
N ASP A 57 -4.38 27.25 17.87
CA ASP A 57 -4.56 26.76 19.23
C ASP A 57 -5.57 27.63 20.01
N LEU A 58 -6.17 27.07 21.05
CA LEU A 58 -7.07 27.76 21.97
C LEU A 58 -6.54 27.72 23.41
N ASP A 59 -6.72 28.82 24.15
CA ASP A 59 -6.43 28.84 25.59
C ASP A 59 -7.53 28.13 26.39
N VAL A 60 -8.81 28.35 26.03
CA VAL A 60 -9.99 27.70 26.64
C VAL A 60 -11.08 27.57 25.57
N GLU A 61 -11.73 26.41 25.50
CA GLU A 61 -12.95 26.20 24.72
C GLU A 61 -13.99 25.53 25.60
N ARG A 62 -15.15 26.18 25.74
CA ARG A 62 -16.20 25.76 26.68
C ARG A 62 -17.24 24.85 26.03
N ARG A 63 -17.14 24.63 24.72
CA ARG A 63 -17.99 23.69 23.98
C ARG A 63 -17.43 22.27 24.11
N GLU A 64 -18.32 21.29 24.13
CA GLU A 64 -17.94 19.90 23.93
C GLU A 64 -17.45 19.68 22.48
N PRO A 65 -16.46 18.80 22.24
CA PRO A 65 -15.75 18.00 23.24
C PRO A 65 -14.61 18.74 23.97
N TYR A 66 -14.18 19.91 23.52
CA TYR A 66 -12.94 20.58 23.97
C TYR A 66 -12.85 20.92 25.47
N PHE A 67 -13.98 21.19 26.14
CA PHE A 67 -13.98 21.38 27.60
C PHE A 67 -13.69 20.07 28.37
N LEU A 68 -14.08 18.94 27.79
CA LEU A 68 -13.88 17.60 28.35
C LEU A 68 -12.56 16.98 27.87
N ASP A 69 -12.05 17.41 26.71
CA ASP A 69 -10.81 16.95 26.13
C ASP A 69 -9.80 18.12 25.95
N PRO A 70 -9.02 18.42 27.00
CA PRO A 70 -8.04 19.51 26.96
C PRO A 70 -6.88 19.24 25.98
N TRP A 71 -6.77 18.04 25.41
CA TRP A 71 -5.71 17.71 24.45
C TRP A 71 -6.01 18.23 23.05
N GLU A 72 -7.25 18.58 22.75
CA GLU A 72 -7.67 19.08 21.44
C GLU A 72 -7.41 20.58 21.20
N VAL A 73 -6.87 21.30 22.20
CA VAL A 73 -6.74 22.77 22.14
C VAL A 73 -5.39 23.25 21.62
N ALA A 74 -4.33 22.44 21.66
CA ALA A 74 -2.97 22.83 21.26
C ALA A 74 -2.47 22.17 19.95
N VAL A 75 -3.40 21.73 19.10
CA VAL A 75 -3.14 21.00 17.84
C VAL A 75 -3.23 21.89 16.58
N GLY A 76 -3.23 23.20 16.74
CA GLY A 76 -3.29 24.18 15.67
C GLY A 76 -1.98 24.33 14.90
N LEU A 77 -2.09 24.92 13.71
CA LEU A 77 -0.94 25.33 12.88
C LEU A 77 -0.26 26.60 13.40
N ALA A 78 -0.94 27.34 14.26
CA ALA A 78 -0.45 28.53 14.95
C ALA A 78 -0.84 28.49 16.43
N ASP A 79 -0.02 29.11 17.29
CA ASP A 79 -0.27 29.15 18.73
C ASP A 79 -1.47 30.05 19.11
N THR A 80 -1.79 30.16 20.40
CA THR A 80 -2.92 30.97 20.90
C THR A 80 -2.75 32.48 20.68
N GLY A 81 -1.56 32.95 20.27
CA GLY A 81 -1.29 34.30 19.78
C GLY A 81 -1.40 34.45 18.26
N GLY A 82 -1.49 33.34 17.51
CA GLY A 82 -1.49 33.31 16.05
C GLY A 82 -0.09 33.23 15.44
N ARG A 83 0.94 32.95 16.25
CA ARG A 83 2.31 32.76 15.75
C ARG A 83 2.42 31.38 15.09
N PRO A 84 2.98 31.27 13.88
CA PRO A 84 3.11 29.99 13.18
C PRO A 84 3.93 28.94 13.96
N LYS A 85 3.40 27.71 14.06
CA LYS A 85 4.13 26.51 14.51
C LYS A 85 4.90 25.87 13.33
N PRO A 86 5.87 24.96 13.56
CA PRO A 86 6.66 24.36 12.48
C PRO A 86 5.83 23.73 11.35
N ALA A 87 4.69 23.12 11.67
CA ALA A 87 3.77 22.55 10.67
C ALA A 87 3.30 23.59 9.63
N TRP A 88 3.17 24.87 9.99
CA TRP A 88 2.84 25.95 9.06
C TRP A 88 3.85 26.07 7.92
N ALA A 89 5.15 25.90 8.23
CA ALA A 89 6.20 25.95 7.22
C ALA A 89 6.08 24.79 6.23
N GLU A 90 5.72 23.59 6.70
CA GLU A 90 5.49 22.41 5.87
C GLU A 90 4.31 22.61 4.92
N VAL A 91 3.19 23.18 5.41
CA VAL A 91 2.04 23.54 4.58
C VAL A 91 2.43 24.52 3.47
N ARG A 92 3.21 25.56 3.80
CA ARG A 92 3.70 26.54 2.80
C ARG A 92 4.65 25.93 1.78
N GLN A 93 5.51 25.00 2.19
CA GLN A 93 6.43 24.33 1.28
C GLN A 93 5.69 23.38 0.34
N PHE A 94 4.76 22.59 0.88
CA PHE A 94 3.90 21.70 0.11
C PHE A 94 3.05 22.46 -0.91
N THR A 95 2.35 23.52 -0.50
CA THR A 95 1.51 24.32 -1.42
C THR A 95 2.30 24.90 -2.59
N ARG A 96 3.54 25.35 -2.36
CA ARG A 96 4.43 25.79 -3.44
C ARG A 96 4.82 24.65 -4.37
N ALA A 97 5.15 23.47 -3.85
CA ALA A 97 5.49 22.31 -4.68
C ALA A 97 4.28 21.86 -5.51
N ALA A 98 3.13 21.67 -4.86
CA ALA A 98 1.88 21.25 -5.51
C ALA A 98 1.42 22.23 -6.60
N ALA A 99 1.61 23.54 -6.41
CA ALA A 99 1.27 24.55 -7.42
C ALA A 99 2.09 24.43 -8.74
N HIS A 100 3.22 23.74 -8.72
CA HIS A 100 4.04 23.49 -9.93
C HIS A 100 3.65 22.20 -10.66
N ILE A 101 2.67 21.45 -10.14
CA ILE A 101 2.17 20.21 -10.73
C ILE A 101 0.83 20.54 -11.41
N ASP A 102 0.90 21.00 -12.65
CA ASP A 102 -0.28 21.32 -13.45
C ASP A 102 -0.98 20.02 -13.90
N LEU A 103 -2.09 19.67 -13.24
CA LEU A 103 -2.87 18.46 -13.52
C LEU A 103 -3.55 18.47 -14.91
N LYS A 104 -3.49 19.58 -15.66
CA LYS A 104 -3.87 19.61 -17.08
C LYS A 104 -2.75 19.14 -18.00
N ARG A 105 -1.50 19.19 -17.53
CA ARG A 105 -0.28 18.84 -18.29
C ARG A 105 0.30 17.52 -17.85
N TYR A 106 0.11 17.18 -16.57
CA TYR A 106 0.64 15.97 -15.95
C TYR A 106 -0.48 15.07 -15.48
N THR A 107 -0.44 13.81 -15.90
CA THR A 107 -1.42 12.79 -15.50
C THR A 107 -0.79 11.81 -14.51
N LEU A 108 -1.35 11.71 -13.30
CA LEU A 108 -0.92 10.69 -12.34
C LEU A 108 -1.21 9.29 -12.89
N LEU A 109 -0.20 8.42 -12.84
CA LEU A 109 -0.31 7.06 -13.37
C LEU A 109 -1.53 6.30 -12.84
N PRO A 110 -2.25 5.56 -13.72
CA PRO A 110 -3.44 4.82 -13.33
C PRO A 110 -3.11 3.69 -12.34
N GLU A 111 -4.01 3.48 -11.39
CA GLU A 111 -3.96 2.33 -10.48
C GLU A 111 -4.57 1.11 -11.20
N ARG A 112 -3.73 0.20 -11.68
CA ARG A 112 -4.17 -1.05 -12.33
C ARG A 112 -4.07 -2.28 -11.41
N THR A 113 -3.63 -2.08 -10.18
CA THR A 113 -3.68 -3.08 -9.11
C THR A 113 -4.68 -2.60 -8.07
N ALA A 114 -5.48 -3.50 -7.49
CA ALA A 114 -6.39 -3.14 -6.42
C ALA A 114 -6.40 -4.17 -5.28
N VAL A 115 -6.52 -3.68 -4.05
CA VAL A 115 -6.86 -4.49 -2.87
C VAL A 115 -8.38 -4.59 -2.79
N LEU A 116 -8.91 -5.81 -2.82
CA LEU A 116 -10.33 -6.08 -2.64
C LEU A 116 -10.68 -6.11 -1.16
N MET A 117 -11.61 -5.24 -0.77
CA MET A 117 -12.21 -5.18 0.55
C MET A 117 -13.45 -6.07 0.58
N PRO A 118 -13.45 -7.16 1.37
CA PRO A 118 -14.59 -8.06 1.50
C PRO A 118 -15.82 -7.34 2.08
N ALA A 119 -17.01 -7.81 1.74
CA ALA A 119 -18.29 -7.35 2.25
C ALA A 119 -18.58 -7.91 3.65
N GLU A 120 -18.03 -9.08 3.97
CA GLU A 120 -18.14 -9.73 5.30
C GLU A 120 -17.66 -8.84 6.45
N ARG A 121 -16.81 -7.84 6.18
CA ARG A 121 -16.41 -6.82 7.15
C ARG A 121 -17.55 -6.07 7.84
N TYR A 122 -18.76 -6.06 7.24
CA TYR A 122 -19.94 -5.42 7.79
C TYR A 122 -20.84 -6.38 8.58
N GLU A 123 -20.50 -7.66 8.61
CA GLU A 123 -21.24 -8.65 9.38
C GLU A 123 -21.07 -8.41 10.89
N PRO A 124 -22.14 -8.58 11.68
CA PRO A 124 -22.07 -8.43 13.12
C PRO A 124 -21.31 -9.59 13.77
N LEU A 125 -20.90 -9.37 15.03
CA LEU A 125 -20.38 -10.44 15.87
C LEU A 125 -21.37 -11.63 15.92
N PRO A 126 -20.88 -12.88 15.95
CA PRO A 126 -19.50 -13.29 16.23
C PRO A 126 -18.54 -13.31 15.04
N ASN A 127 -18.93 -12.84 13.85
CA ASN A 127 -18.00 -12.73 12.72
C ASN A 127 -16.88 -11.70 13.07
N LEU A 128 -15.62 -12.11 12.93
CA LEU A 128 -14.45 -11.29 13.23
C LEU A 128 -13.90 -10.52 12.01
N ALA A 129 -14.51 -10.70 10.83
CA ALA A 129 -14.17 -10.01 9.59
C ALA A 129 -14.11 -8.48 9.76
N GLY A 130 -15.10 -7.89 10.46
CA GLY A 130 -15.11 -6.45 10.74
C GLY A 130 -13.91 -5.93 11.55
N LEU A 131 -13.28 -6.80 12.35
CA LEU A 131 -12.06 -6.48 13.10
C LEU A 131 -10.79 -6.67 12.25
N TYR A 132 -10.75 -7.73 11.44
CA TYR A 132 -9.53 -8.15 10.76
C TYR A 132 -9.41 -7.65 9.33
N ASP A 133 -10.46 -7.69 8.52
CA ASP A 133 -10.38 -7.37 7.09
C ASP A 133 -9.87 -5.97 6.81
N PRO A 134 -10.32 -4.90 7.51
CA PRO A 134 -9.79 -3.57 7.26
C PRO A 134 -8.28 -3.49 7.53
N ARG A 135 -7.78 -4.25 8.50
CA ARG A 135 -6.36 -4.28 8.86
C ARG A 135 -5.55 -5.14 7.87
N SER A 136 -6.08 -6.28 7.44
CA SER A 136 -5.50 -7.11 6.38
C SER A 136 -5.42 -6.32 5.08
N CYS A 137 -6.48 -5.61 4.71
CA CYS A 137 -6.52 -4.73 3.55
C CYS A 137 -5.50 -3.58 3.66
N LEU A 138 -5.36 -2.98 4.85
CA LEU A 138 -4.34 -1.95 5.09
C LEU A 138 -2.93 -2.52 4.92
N GLN A 139 -2.64 -3.70 5.46
CA GLN A 139 -1.32 -4.33 5.30
C GLN A 139 -1.04 -4.71 3.85
N ALA A 140 -2.04 -5.20 3.12
CA ALA A 140 -1.92 -5.46 1.68
C ALA A 140 -1.64 -4.17 0.90
N TYR A 141 -2.34 -3.09 1.22
CA TYR A 141 -2.13 -1.78 0.61
C TYR A 141 -0.71 -1.27 0.87
N ILE A 142 -0.22 -1.38 2.12
CA ILE A 142 1.17 -1.04 2.49
C ILE A 142 2.16 -1.90 1.70
N ALA A 143 1.97 -3.22 1.62
CA ALA A 143 2.86 -4.12 0.89
C ALA A 143 2.92 -3.80 -0.62
N ALA A 144 1.79 -3.43 -1.23
CA ALA A 144 1.75 -2.97 -2.62
C ALA A 144 2.50 -1.64 -2.82
N LYS A 145 2.38 -0.71 -1.86
CA LYS A 145 3.15 0.55 -1.84
C LYS A 145 4.65 0.32 -1.64
N GLU A 146 5.03 -0.61 -0.78
CA GLU A 146 6.41 -1.05 -0.57
C GLU A 146 7.01 -1.80 -1.77
N ALA A 147 6.14 -2.35 -2.63
CA ALA A 147 6.50 -2.86 -3.96
C ALA A 147 6.50 -1.77 -5.05
N HIS A 148 6.24 -0.52 -4.66
CA HIS A 148 6.14 0.67 -5.52
C HIS A 148 5.04 0.57 -6.60
N VAL A 149 4.04 -0.27 -6.40
CA VAL A 149 2.94 -0.48 -7.35
C VAL A 149 1.82 0.54 -7.08
N PRO A 150 1.33 1.28 -8.11
CA PRO A 150 0.13 2.10 -7.99
C PRO A 150 -1.08 1.21 -7.67
N VAL A 151 -1.68 1.43 -6.50
CA VAL A 151 -2.67 0.52 -5.92
C VAL A 151 -3.94 1.24 -5.49
N ALA A 152 -5.07 0.64 -5.87
CA ALA A 152 -6.43 1.01 -5.51
C ALA A 152 -6.95 0.18 -4.31
N VAL A 153 -8.07 0.57 -3.72
CA VAL A 153 -8.87 -0.23 -2.79
C VAL A 153 -10.28 -0.32 -3.35
N VAL A 154 -10.75 -1.51 -3.69
CA VAL A 154 -12.07 -1.75 -4.30
C VAL A 154 -12.96 -2.57 -3.36
N ARG A 155 -14.26 -2.51 -3.55
CA ARG A 155 -15.25 -3.34 -2.86
C ARG A 155 -15.70 -4.47 -3.79
N GLU A 156 -16.31 -5.50 -3.22
CA GLU A 156 -16.94 -6.57 -4.02
C GLU A 156 -17.94 -6.03 -5.05
N SER A 157 -18.63 -4.93 -4.75
CA SER A 157 -19.59 -4.29 -5.67
C SER A 157 -18.95 -3.48 -6.81
N ASP A 158 -17.66 -3.15 -6.75
CA ASP A 158 -16.99 -2.30 -7.74
C ASP A 158 -16.58 -3.11 -8.98
N GLU A 159 -16.50 -2.50 -10.16
CA GLU A 159 -16.10 -3.20 -11.39
C GLU A 159 -14.61 -3.61 -11.38
N PHE A 160 -14.33 -4.84 -11.82
CA PHE A 160 -12.96 -5.38 -11.85
C PHE A 160 -12.22 -5.11 -13.17
N ALA A 161 -12.94 -4.81 -14.26
CA ALA A 161 -12.38 -4.68 -15.61
C ALA A 161 -11.35 -3.53 -15.76
N ALA A 162 -11.35 -2.56 -14.84
CA ALA A 162 -10.38 -1.47 -14.81
C ALA A 162 -8.99 -1.91 -14.30
N TYR A 163 -8.86 -3.12 -13.75
CA TYR A 163 -7.65 -3.62 -13.11
C TYR A 163 -7.01 -4.75 -13.91
N SER A 164 -5.71 -4.92 -13.72
CA SER A 164 -4.94 -6.07 -14.17
C SER A 164 -4.64 -7.04 -13.02
N VAL A 165 -4.60 -6.53 -11.78
CA VAL A 165 -4.31 -7.33 -10.59
C VAL A 165 -5.31 -7.03 -9.47
N LEU A 166 -5.85 -8.09 -8.87
CA LEU A 166 -6.61 -8.01 -7.62
C LEU A 166 -5.86 -8.74 -6.50
N VAL A 167 -5.72 -8.09 -5.36
CA VAL A 167 -5.20 -8.66 -4.11
C VAL A 167 -6.37 -8.88 -3.18
N VAL A 168 -6.55 -10.11 -2.71
CA VAL A 168 -7.62 -10.54 -1.80
C VAL A 168 -6.96 -11.00 -0.49
N PRO A 169 -6.81 -10.10 0.51
CA PRO A 169 -5.90 -10.33 1.61
C PRO A 169 -6.57 -10.95 2.84
N SER A 170 -6.15 -12.16 3.21
CA SER A 170 -6.51 -12.85 4.46
C SER A 170 -8.03 -12.92 4.70
N VAL A 171 -8.80 -13.17 3.63
CA VAL A 171 -10.27 -13.16 3.65
C VAL A 171 -10.84 -14.45 4.22
N PHE A 172 -11.88 -14.37 5.07
CA PHE A 172 -12.57 -15.56 5.57
C PHE A 172 -13.58 -16.06 4.55
N ASP A 173 -14.39 -15.15 4.00
CA ASP A 173 -15.41 -15.48 3.01
C ASP A 173 -15.64 -14.37 1.98
N LEU A 174 -16.14 -14.76 0.81
CA LEU A 174 -16.57 -13.87 -0.26
C LEU A 174 -17.91 -14.36 -0.80
N SER A 175 -18.74 -13.44 -1.30
CA SER A 175 -20.00 -13.85 -1.91
C SER A 175 -19.80 -14.73 -3.16
N GLU A 176 -20.76 -15.62 -3.44
CA GLU A 176 -20.76 -16.46 -4.65
C GLU A 176 -20.57 -15.61 -5.92
N ALA A 177 -21.28 -14.49 -6.02
CA ALA A 177 -21.17 -13.57 -7.14
C ALA A 177 -19.75 -12.99 -7.29
N THR A 178 -19.03 -12.79 -6.19
CA THR A 178 -17.62 -12.36 -6.24
C THR A 178 -16.72 -13.49 -6.73
N TRP A 179 -16.93 -14.74 -6.31
CA TRP A 179 -16.18 -15.88 -6.84
C TRP A 179 -16.36 -16.05 -8.35
N GLU A 180 -17.59 -15.97 -8.85
CA GLU A 180 -17.89 -16.00 -10.29
C GLU A 180 -17.14 -14.89 -11.04
N ARG A 181 -17.13 -13.67 -10.48
CA ARG A 181 -16.46 -12.51 -11.08
C ARG A 181 -14.93 -12.60 -11.01
N LEU A 182 -14.37 -13.15 -9.94
CA LEU A 182 -12.93 -13.42 -9.83
C LEU A 182 -12.51 -14.48 -10.86
N ALA A 183 -13.31 -15.53 -11.02
CA ALA A 183 -13.06 -16.54 -12.05
C ALA A 183 -13.11 -15.91 -13.45
N ALA A 184 -14.15 -15.13 -13.78
CA ALA A 184 -14.25 -14.43 -15.07
C ALA A 184 -13.09 -13.45 -15.29
N PHE A 185 -12.67 -12.72 -14.26
CA PHE A 185 -11.54 -11.80 -14.31
C PHE A 185 -10.24 -12.52 -14.68
N VAL A 186 -9.95 -13.64 -14.02
CA VAL A 186 -8.75 -14.44 -14.29
C VAL A 186 -8.83 -15.09 -15.69
N GLN A 187 -9.99 -15.64 -16.06
CA GLN A 187 -10.20 -16.19 -17.41
C GLN A 187 -9.94 -15.15 -18.51
N GLY A 188 -10.31 -13.88 -18.27
CA GLY A 188 -10.08 -12.75 -19.17
C GLY A 188 -8.66 -12.17 -19.17
N GLY A 189 -7.71 -12.74 -18.41
CA GLY A 189 -6.32 -12.29 -18.37
C GLY A 189 -5.91 -11.54 -17.10
N GLY A 190 -6.83 -11.33 -16.16
CA GLY A 190 -6.55 -10.76 -14.86
C GLY A 190 -5.66 -11.66 -14.00
N SER A 191 -4.90 -11.06 -13.08
CA SER A 191 -4.11 -11.80 -12.10
C SER A 191 -4.64 -11.59 -10.69
N ILE A 192 -4.70 -12.65 -9.89
CA ILE A 192 -5.13 -12.57 -8.49
C ILE A 192 -4.04 -13.04 -7.54
N VAL A 193 -3.93 -12.37 -6.40
CA VAL A 193 -3.20 -12.85 -5.22
C VAL A 193 -4.22 -13.03 -4.10
N PHE A 194 -4.46 -14.26 -3.67
CA PHE A 194 -5.42 -14.58 -2.64
C PHE A 194 -4.69 -15.15 -1.44
N SER A 195 -4.86 -14.52 -0.29
CA SER A 195 -4.33 -15.00 0.99
C SER A 195 -5.48 -15.57 1.81
N TYR A 196 -5.32 -16.82 2.24
CA TYR A 196 -6.33 -17.55 3.00
C TYR A 196 -6.56 -16.93 4.38
N GLY A 197 -7.81 -16.61 4.73
CA GLY A 197 -8.17 -16.02 6.02
C GLY A 197 -8.34 -17.01 7.17
N GLY A 198 -8.71 -18.26 6.90
CA GLY A 198 -9.07 -19.26 7.91
C GLY A 198 -10.50 -19.77 7.75
N GLY A 199 -10.77 -21.00 8.16
CA GLY A 199 -12.10 -21.63 8.03
C GLY A 199 -12.27 -22.48 6.78
N ASP A 200 -13.48 -22.48 6.22
CA ASP A 200 -13.76 -23.23 4.99
C ASP A 200 -13.30 -22.43 3.76
N LEU A 201 -12.81 -23.12 2.73
CA LEU A 201 -12.48 -22.49 1.46
C LEU A 201 -13.57 -22.79 0.43
N HIS A 202 -14.01 -21.76 -0.28
CA HIS A 202 -15.04 -21.90 -1.30
C HIS A 202 -14.64 -22.94 -2.38
N PRO A 203 -15.55 -23.83 -2.82
CA PRO A 203 -15.22 -24.87 -3.80
C PRO A 203 -14.64 -24.34 -5.12
N ALA A 204 -15.03 -23.14 -5.54
CA ALA A 204 -14.49 -22.49 -6.75
C ALA A 204 -12.97 -22.25 -6.69
N ALA A 205 -12.38 -22.21 -5.48
CA ALA A 205 -10.94 -22.10 -5.31
C ALA A 205 -10.18 -23.27 -5.95
N ARG A 206 -10.80 -24.45 -6.03
CA ARG A 206 -10.19 -25.64 -6.65
C ARG A 206 -9.78 -25.38 -8.10
N ASP A 207 -10.72 -24.91 -8.90
CA ASP A 207 -10.51 -24.69 -10.33
C ASP A 207 -9.69 -23.42 -10.57
N LEU A 208 -9.94 -22.37 -9.79
CA LEU A 208 -9.27 -21.09 -9.93
C LEU A 208 -7.77 -21.18 -9.57
N PHE A 209 -7.45 -21.79 -8.44
CA PHE A 209 -6.08 -21.92 -7.94
C PHE A 209 -5.43 -23.26 -8.28
N GLY A 210 -6.12 -24.16 -8.98
CA GLY A 210 -5.55 -25.43 -9.45
C GLY A 210 -5.06 -26.33 -8.32
N MET A 211 -5.75 -26.35 -7.19
CA MET A 211 -5.35 -27.03 -5.96
C MET A 211 -6.53 -27.72 -5.29
N GLU A 212 -6.28 -28.66 -4.39
CA GLU A 212 -7.31 -29.23 -3.53
C GLU A 212 -7.14 -28.68 -2.11
N PHE A 213 -8.21 -28.18 -1.50
CA PHE A 213 -8.19 -27.79 -0.08
C PHE A 213 -8.46 -29.01 0.79
N LEU A 214 -7.51 -29.37 1.63
CA LEU A 214 -7.58 -30.52 2.53
C LEU A 214 -8.05 -30.15 3.95
N GLY A 215 -8.30 -28.86 4.19
CA GLY A 215 -8.73 -28.33 5.48
C GLY A 215 -7.73 -27.37 6.11
N ASP A 216 -8.13 -26.80 7.23
CA ASP A 216 -7.31 -25.92 8.06
C ASP A 216 -6.50 -26.73 9.08
N SER A 217 -5.18 -26.58 9.06
CA SER A 217 -4.28 -27.22 10.05
C SER A 217 -4.06 -26.39 11.31
N GLY A 218 -4.72 -25.22 11.41
CA GLY A 218 -4.66 -24.33 12.56
C GLY A 218 -3.40 -23.49 12.64
N ALA A 219 -3.17 -22.94 13.83
CA ALA A 219 -2.15 -21.94 14.07
C ALA A 219 -0.73 -22.49 13.98
N ARG A 220 0.20 -21.61 13.61
CA ARG A 220 1.64 -21.88 13.62
C ARG A 220 2.36 -20.73 14.29
N ALA A 221 3.18 -21.05 15.30
CA ALA A 221 3.96 -20.07 16.05
C ALA A 221 5.07 -19.39 15.23
N GLN A 222 5.44 -19.97 14.09
CA GLN A 222 6.51 -19.50 13.24
C GLN A 222 6.10 -19.56 11.77
N LEU A 223 6.40 -18.51 11.01
CA LEU A 223 6.29 -18.51 9.57
C LEU A 223 7.62 -18.99 8.98
N SER A 224 7.55 -20.05 8.19
CA SER A 224 8.68 -20.62 7.46
C SER A 224 8.39 -20.59 5.98
N LEU A 225 9.36 -20.16 5.18
CA LEU A 225 9.32 -20.22 3.73
C LEU A 225 10.55 -20.96 3.20
N ARG A 226 10.32 -21.91 2.29
CA ARG A 226 11.35 -22.63 1.53
C ARG A 226 11.04 -22.46 0.06
N VAL A 227 11.89 -21.72 -0.65
CA VAL A 227 11.70 -21.43 -2.07
C VAL A 227 11.95 -22.70 -2.88
N ALA A 228 10.95 -23.10 -3.68
CA ALA A 228 11.06 -24.20 -4.64
C ALA A 228 11.26 -23.68 -6.08
N GLN A 229 10.66 -22.53 -6.42
CA GLN A 229 10.69 -21.93 -7.76
C GLN A 229 11.09 -20.44 -7.69
N PRO A 230 12.39 -20.11 -7.67
CA PRO A 230 12.88 -18.76 -7.38
C PRO A 230 12.53 -17.70 -8.44
N GLU A 231 12.18 -18.11 -9.66
CA GLU A 231 11.93 -17.18 -10.77
C GLU A 231 10.44 -16.81 -10.95
N MET A 232 9.53 -17.45 -10.20
CA MET A 232 8.09 -17.37 -10.46
C MET A 232 7.40 -16.17 -9.79
N LEU A 233 7.79 -15.80 -8.56
CA LEU A 233 7.14 -14.75 -7.76
C LEU A 233 8.14 -13.73 -7.20
N GLY A 234 9.08 -13.30 -8.04
CA GLY A 234 10.08 -12.30 -7.69
C GLY A 234 11.22 -12.87 -6.83
N ALA A 235 12.05 -11.98 -6.28
CA ALA A 235 13.23 -12.35 -5.50
C ALA A 235 12.83 -12.85 -4.10
N LEU A 236 12.28 -14.06 -4.01
CA LEU A 236 11.97 -14.72 -2.75
C LEU A 236 13.24 -15.34 -2.15
N THR A 237 13.35 -15.31 -0.83
CA THR A 237 14.42 -15.95 -0.07
C THR A 237 13.82 -16.87 0.99
N SER A 238 14.43 -18.03 1.19
CA SER A 238 14.01 -18.95 2.26
C SER A 238 14.31 -18.33 3.63
N PHE A 239 13.37 -18.43 4.57
CA PHE A 239 13.53 -17.90 5.92
C PHE A 239 12.70 -18.67 6.94
N ASP A 240 13.01 -18.45 8.21
CA ASP A 240 12.12 -18.70 9.32
C ASP A 240 12.04 -17.42 10.17
N CYS A 241 10.85 -16.99 10.56
CA CYS A 241 10.69 -15.80 11.41
C CYS A 241 9.59 -15.99 12.46
N PRO A 242 9.74 -15.39 13.65
CA PRO A 242 8.75 -15.47 14.72
C PRO A 242 7.54 -14.61 14.37
N LEU A 243 6.70 -15.13 13.49
CA LEU A 243 5.40 -14.58 13.13
C LEU A 243 4.36 -15.67 13.34
N GLU A 244 3.50 -15.48 14.33
CA GLU A 244 2.36 -16.38 14.53
C GLU A 244 1.33 -16.15 13.42
N VAL A 245 0.99 -17.22 12.71
CA VAL A 245 -0.13 -17.21 11.76
C VAL A 245 -1.27 -18.03 12.36
N PRO A 246 -2.47 -17.47 12.49
CA PRO A 246 -3.56 -18.14 13.20
C PRO A 246 -4.14 -19.37 12.47
N HIS A 247 -3.90 -19.49 11.16
CA HIS A 247 -4.41 -20.58 10.33
C HIS A 247 -3.39 -20.97 9.26
N TYR A 248 -3.52 -22.20 8.76
CA TYR A 248 -2.74 -22.68 7.62
C TYR A 248 -3.56 -23.67 6.80
N ALA A 249 -3.88 -23.28 5.57
CA ALA A 249 -4.57 -24.12 4.61
C ALA A 249 -3.67 -25.28 4.18
N LEU A 250 -4.12 -26.52 4.37
CA LEU A 250 -3.46 -27.68 3.79
C LEU A 250 -3.89 -27.85 2.34
N LEU A 251 -2.92 -27.92 1.45
CA LEU A 251 -3.16 -28.04 0.01
C LEU A 251 -2.76 -29.43 -0.47
N GLY A 252 -3.66 -30.08 -1.19
CA GLY A 252 -3.46 -31.36 -1.86
C GLY A 252 -2.87 -31.20 -3.26
N HIS A 253 -2.85 -32.31 -4.01
CA HIS A 253 -2.33 -32.33 -5.36
C HIS A 253 -3.25 -31.57 -6.32
N GLY A 254 -2.67 -30.92 -7.33
CA GLY A 254 -3.41 -30.18 -8.34
C GLY A 254 -2.52 -29.72 -9.49
N GLY A 255 -3.07 -28.87 -10.36
CA GLY A 255 -2.35 -28.29 -11.50
C GLY A 255 -1.46 -27.09 -11.15
N ALA A 256 -1.56 -26.55 -9.94
CA ALA A 256 -0.78 -25.41 -9.50
C ALA A 256 0.70 -25.76 -9.30
N THR A 257 1.58 -24.84 -9.69
CA THR A 257 2.99 -24.92 -9.35
C THR A 257 3.20 -24.48 -7.90
N VAL A 258 3.82 -25.33 -7.08
CA VAL A 258 4.26 -24.95 -5.73
C VAL A 258 5.51 -24.09 -5.86
N VAL A 259 5.38 -22.79 -5.53
CA VAL A 259 6.47 -21.81 -5.60
C VAL A 259 7.32 -21.84 -4.35
N ALA A 260 6.67 -22.03 -3.19
CA ALA A 260 7.36 -22.19 -1.92
C ALA A 260 6.56 -23.08 -0.95
N THR A 261 7.27 -23.74 -0.05
CA THR A 261 6.69 -24.56 1.03
C THR A 261 6.99 -23.96 2.40
N ASP A 262 6.36 -24.49 3.43
CA ASP A 262 6.80 -24.34 4.80
C ASP A 262 8.05 -25.20 5.12
N ALA A 263 8.46 -25.24 6.39
CA ALA A 263 9.55 -26.09 6.88
C ALA A 263 9.24 -27.61 6.87
N LYS A 264 7.96 -28.00 6.76
CA LYS A 264 7.50 -29.40 6.72
C LYS A 264 7.25 -29.91 5.30
N GLY A 265 7.47 -29.08 4.27
CA GLY A 265 7.19 -29.38 2.87
C GLY A 265 5.74 -29.16 2.43
N SER A 266 4.88 -28.59 3.29
CA SER A 266 3.51 -28.21 2.91
C SER A 266 3.53 -26.97 2.02
N PRO A 267 2.75 -26.91 0.93
CA PRO A 267 2.69 -25.74 0.06
C PRO A 267 2.26 -24.47 0.79
N LEU A 268 3.08 -23.41 0.69
CA LEU A 268 2.80 -22.08 1.28
C LEU A 268 2.38 -21.07 0.20
N LEU A 269 3.08 -21.08 -0.94
CA LEU A 269 2.79 -20.25 -2.10
C LEU A 269 2.60 -21.15 -3.31
N THR A 270 1.46 -21.00 -3.99
CA THR A 270 1.21 -21.68 -5.26
C THR A 270 0.87 -20.66 -6.35
N LEU A 271 1.15 -21.03 -7.59
CA LEU A 271 0.78 -20.27 -8.78
C LEU A 271 0.09 -21.21 -9.77
N ASN A 272 -1.11 -20.84 -10.19
CA ASN A 272 -1.85 -21.49 -11.26
C ASN A 272 -2.00 -20.56 -12.46
N GLN A 273 -1.92 -21.11 -13.66
CA GLN A 273 -2.34 -20.43 -14.89
C GLN A 273 -3.78 -20.87 -15.17
N ALA A 274 -4.72 -19.93 -15.08
CA ALA A 274 -6.14 -20.20 -15.27
C ALA A 274 -6.69 -19.29 -16.38
N GLY A 275 -7.18 -19.90 -17.46
CA GLY A 275 -7.54 -19.17 -18.67
C GLY A 275 -6.35 -18.39 -19.23
N GLN A 276 -6.53 -17.09 -19.44
CA GLN A 276 -5.46 -16.19 -19.91
C GLN A 276 -4.70 -15.50 -18.76
N GLY A 277 -5.14 -15.72 -17.52
CA GLY A 277 -4.67 -15.02 -16.32
C GLY A 277 -3.91 -15.93 -15.35
N ARG A 278 -3.64 -15.37 -14.17
CA ARG A 278 -2.82 -16.02 -13.13
C ARG A 278 -3.52 -15.99 -11.79
N ALA A 279 -3.41 -17.07 -11.03
CA ALA A 279 -3.94 -17.16 -9.68
C ALA A 279 -2.84 -17.59 -8.71
N VAL A 280 -2.46 -16.69 -7.80
CA VAL A 280 -1.51 -16.95 -6.71
C VAL A 280 -2.29 -17.19 -5.43
N PHE A 281 -2.01 -18.30 -4.75
CA PHE A 281 -2.58 -18.61 -3.44
C PHE A 281 -1.49 -18.56 -2.36
N VAL A 282 -1.79 -17.86 -1.26
CA VAL A 282 -0.98 -17.81 -0.05
C VAL A 282 -1.73 -18.58 1.04
N ALA A 283 -1.16 -19.69 1.49
CA ALA A 283 -1.82 -20.66 2.38
C ALA A 283 -2.03 -20.18 3.83
N VAL A 284 -1.67 -18.92 4.13
CA VAL A 284 -1.74 -18.34 5.47
C VAL A 284 -2.30 -16.92 5.42
N PRO A 285 -2.95 -16.46 6.49
CA PRO A 285 -3.45 -15.10 6.60
C PRO A 285 -2.30 -14.14 6.98
N ILE A 286 -1.30 -14.00 6.11
CA ILE A 286 -0.06 -13.26 6.40
C ILE A 286 -0.30 -11.76 6.62
N GLU A 287 -1.23 -11.15 5.88
CA GLU A 287 -1.59 -9.74 6.05
C GLU A 287 -2.24 -9.52 7.43
N ARG A 288 -3.13 -10.43 7.84
CA ARG A 288 -3.73 -10.42 9.19
C ARG A 288 -2.68 -10.63 10.28
N ALA A 289 -1.76 -11.59 10.10
CA ALA A 289 -0.70 -11.85 11.07
C ALA A 289 0.21 -10.62 11.26
N LEU A 290 0.60 -9.95 10.18
CA LEU A 290 1.37 -8.70 10.25
C LEU A 290 0.56 -7.56 10.89
N ALA A 291 -0.75 -7.50 10.65
CA ALA A 291 -1.63 -6.51 11.26
C ALA A 291 -1.85 -6.70 12.77
N GLN A 292 -1.73 -7.94 13.27
CA GLN A 292 -1.89 -8.29 14.68
C GLN A 292 -0.57 -8.35 15.45
N GLY A 293 0.55 -8.45 14.73
CA GLY A 293 1.89 -8.46 15.31
C GLY A 293 2.33 -7.10 15.86
N ASP A 294 3.58 -7.04 16.34
CA ASP A 294 4.18 -5.81 16.82
C ASP A 294 4.34 -4.79 15.67
N PRO A 295 3.64 -3.64 15.71
CA PRO A 295 3.73 -2.63 14.65
C PRO A 295 5.11 -1.94 14.61
N TRP A 296 5.89 -1.98 15.70
CA TRP A 296 7.20 -1.34 15.79
C TRP A 296 8.34 -2.23 15.30
N SER A 297 8.12 -3.55 15.28
CA SER A 297 9.12 -4.53 14.86
C SER A 297 8.50 -5.64 13.98
N PRO A 298 7.85 -5.28 12.85
CA PRO A 298 7.27 -6.29 11.98
C PRO A 298 8.38 -7.11 11.31
N PRO A 299 8.25 -8.45 11.20
CA PRO A 299 9.29 -9.31 10.62
C PRO A 299 9.63 -8.92 9.18
N ALA A 300 10.86 -8.44 8.96
CA ALA A 300 11.32 -7.90 7.68
C ALA A 300 11.22 -8.93 6.53
N GLN A 301 11.42 -10.22 6.83
CA GLN A 301 11.31 -11.31 5.87
C GLN A 301 9.88 -11.54 5.40
N ALA A 302 8.90 -11.48 6.31
CA ALA A 302 7.49 -11.63 5.96
C ALA A 302 6.99 -10.44 5.12
N LYS A 303 7.38 -9.21 5.49
CA LYS A 303 7.14 -8.01 4.66
C LYS A 303 7.80 -8.15 3.28
N HIS A 304 9.01 -8.71 3.22
CA HIS A 304 9.71 -8.95 1.97
C HIS A 304 9.00 -9.93 1.06
N MET A 305 8.55 -11.06 1.60
CA MET A 305 7.74 -12.04 0.89
C MET A 305 6.51 -11.37 0.26
N LEU A 306 5.70 -10.64 1.04
CA LEU A 306 4.50 -9.99 0.54
C LEU A 306 4.78 -9.00 -0.59
N ARG A 307 5.69 -8.03 -0.37
CA ARG A 307 6.00 -7.04 -1.42
C ARG A 307 6.61 -7.68 -2.67
N SER A 308 7.41 -8.75 -2.51
CA SER A 308 7.97 -9.49 -3.64
C SER A 308 6.89 -10.18 -4.47
N VAL A 309 5.95 -10.87 -3.82
CA VAL A 309 4.81 -11.52 -4.50
C VAL A 309 3.95 -10.48 -5.23
N TYR A 310 3.55 -9.41 -4.54
CA TYR A 310 2.68 -8.39 -5.12
C TYR A 310 3.36 -7.67 -6.28
N GLY A 311 4.62 -7.27 -6.11
CA GLY A 311 5.42 -6.63 -7.16
C GLY A 311 5.66 -7.54 -8.36
N ALA A 312 5.88 -8.84 -8.16
CA ALA A 312 6.08 -9.81 -9.23
C ALA A 312 4.79 -10.02 -10.04
N VAL A 313 3.65 -10.17 -9.38
CA VAL A 313 2.34 -10.33 -10.05
C VAL A 313 1.97 -9.07 -10.82
N ALA A 314 2.14 -7.88 -10.22
CA ALA A 314 1.91 -6.61 -10.91
C ALA A 314 2.81 -6.43 -12.14
N ARG A 315 4.10 -6.75 -12.02
CA ARG A 315 5.06 -6.70 -13.14
C ARG A 315 4.65 -7.65 -14.26
N ALA A 316 4.30 -8.89 -13.93
CA ALA A 316 3.85 -9.89 -14.88
C ALA A 316 2.57 -9.46 -15.63
N ALA A 317 1.68 -8.71 -14.97
CA ALA A 317 0.45 -8.18 -15.54
C ALA A 317 0.64 -6.85 -16.29
N GLY A 318 1.88 -6.36 -16.44
CA GLY A 318 2.21 -5.12 -17.15
C GLY A 318 1.82 -3.84 -16.39
N CYS A 319 1.67 -3.91 -15.07
CA CYS A 319 1.34 -2.78 -14.21
C CYS A 319 2.20 -2.72 -12.95
N GLY A 320 3.47 -3.11 -13.08
CA GLY A 320 4.46 -3.05 -11.99
C GLY A 320 4.84 -1.63 -11.58
N ALA A 321 5.88 -1.53 -10.77
CA ALA A 321 6.41 -0.25 -10.30
C ALA A 321 6.81 0.67 -11.48
N PRO A 322 6.41 1.95 -11.48
CA PRO A 322 6.75 2.89 -12.54
C PRO A 322 8.20 3.38 -12.47
N ALA A 323 8.82 3.25 -11.30
CA ALA A 323 10.23 3.36 -11.06
C ALA A 323 10.58 2.35 -9.97
N LEU A 324 11.63 1.56 -10.18
CA LEU A 324 12.14 0.67 -9.15
C LEU A 324 12.87 1.50 -8.10
N CYS A 325 12.62 1.22 -6.82
CA CYS A 325 13.33 1.85 -5.73
C CYS A 325 13.89 0.82 -4.76
N ASP A 326 15.13 1.04 -4.33
CA ASP A 326 15.84 0.16 -3.40
C ASP A 326 15.36 0.32 -1.94
N LYS A 327 14.51 1.33 -1.65
CA LYS A 327 13.94 1.60 -0.32
C LYS A 327 12.42 1.34 -0.33
N PRO A 328 11.95 0.22 0.27
CA PRO A 328 10.52 -0.07 0.37
C PRO A 328 9.73 1.00 1.15
N THR A 329 10.38 1.69 2.10
CA THR A 329 9.77 2.75 2.92
C THR A 329 9.58 4.07 2.17
N VAL A 330 10.06 4.17 0.93
CA VAL A 330 9.87 5.36 0.09
C VAL A 330 8.66 5.13 -0.80
N GLU A 331 7.60 5.88 -0.57
CA GLU A 331 6.46 5.92 -1.47
C GLU A 331 6.81 6.71 -2.73
N ILE A 332 6.32 6.25 -3.88
CA ILE A 332 6.59 6.87 -5.18
C ILE A 332 5.27 7.13 -5.91
N ALA A 333 5.17 8.30 -6.53
CA ALA A 333 4.11 8.64 -7.47
C ALA A 333 4.72 9.30 -8.70
N MET A 334 4.31 8.85 -9.89
CA MET A 334 4.76 9.39 -11.16
C MET A 334 3.60 10.08 -11.87
N PHE A 335 3.82 11.32 -12.28
CA PHE A 335 2.92 12.06 -13.13
C PHE A 335 3.55 12.19 -14.52
N ASN A 336 2.90 11.61 -15.53
CA ASN A 336 3.40 11.63 -16.90
C ASN A 336 3.02 12.94 -17.58
N GLY A 337 3.99 13.58 -18.21
CA GLY A 337 3.77 14.72 -19.10
C GLY A 337 4.18 14.41 -20.54
N GLU A 338 3.92 15.36 -21.45
CA GLU A 338 4.26 15.18 -22.88
C GLU A 338 5.76 15.24 -23.16
N ARG A 339 6.51 16.02 -22.36
CA ARG A 339 7.95 16.31 -22.59
C ARG A 339 8.82 15.91 -21.41
N ASP A 340 8.29 16.05 -20.21
CA ASP A 340 8.93 15.72 -18.95
C ASP A 340 7.91 15.02 -18.05
N ASP A 341 8.41 14.27 -17.07
CA ASP A 341 7.58 13.65 -16.05
C ASP A 341 7.88 14.31 -14.69
N ILE A 342 6.97 14.15 -13.74
CA ILE A 342 7.20 14.52 -12.34
C ILE A 342 7.18 13.27 -11.49
N VAL A 343 8.24 13.04 -10.71
CA VAL A 343 8.29 12.01 -9.68
C VAL A 343 8.20 12.65 -8.30
N LEU A 344 7.25 12.19 -7.50
CA LEU A 344 7.19 12.45 -6.07
C LEU A 344 7.77 11.27 -5.32
N LEU A 345 8.65 11.55 -4.37
CA LEU A 345 9.18 10.58 -3.41
C LEU A 345 8.80 11.05 -2.01
N LEU A 346 8.33 10.13 -1.17
CA LEU A 346 8.02 10.39 0.23
C LEU A 346 8.65 9.30 1.09
N ASN A 347 9.59 9.70 1.95
CA ASN A 347 10.18 8.80 2.93
C ASN A 347 9.22 8.62 4.12
N HIS A 348 8.77 7.39 4.37
CA HIS A 348 7.95 7.07 5.56
C HIS A 348 8.80 6.69 6.79
N SER A 349 10.13 6.63 6.68
CA SER A 349 11.01 6.33 7.81
C SER A 349 11.40 7.59 8.62
N PRO A 350 11.67 7.43 9.93
CA PRO A 350 12.19 8.51 10.78
C PRO A 350 13.69 8.76 10.57
N GLU A 351 14.31 8.13 9.56
CA GLU A 351 15.74 8.23 9.29
C GLU A 351 16.00 8.90 7.96
N LYS A 352 17.11 9.65 7.86
CA LYS A 352 17.60 10.13 6.57
C LYS A 352 18.04 8.95 5.70
N LEU A 353 17.77 9.01 4.40
CA LEU A 353 18.19 7.99 3.45
C LEU A 353 18.46 8.59 2.08
N THR A 354 19.09 7.80 1.21
CA THR A 354 19.16 8.07 -0.23
C THR A 354 18.38 6.99 -0.93
N ALA A 355 17.31 7.38 -1.65
CA ALA A 355 16.50 6.48 -2.46
C ALA A 355 17.17 6.31 -3.83
N GLY A 356 17.62 5.10 -4.15
CA GLY A 356 18.07 4.75 -5.49
C GLY A 356 16.86 4.48 -6.38
N LEU A 357 16.64 5.32 -7.39
CA LEU A 357 15.61 5.13 -8.40
C LEU A 357 16.20 4.53 -9.67
N THR A 358 15.46 3.62 -10.31
CA THR A 358 15.74 3.11 -11.65
C THR A 358 14.47 3.15 -12.50
N LEU A 359 14.55 3.78 -13.68
CA LEU A 359 13.48 3.85 -14.67
C LEU A 359 13.81 3.01 -15.91
N ASP A 360 12.79 2.69 -16.72
CA ASP A 360 12.97 1.91 -17.95
C ASP A 360 13.61 2.71 -19.10
N ARG A 361 13.66 4.04 -19.00
CA ARG A 361 14.24 4.93 -20.01
C ARG A 361 15.31 5.86 -19.41
N PRO A 362 16.38 6.20 -20.15
CA PRO A 362 17.42 7.11 -19.67
C PRO A 362 16.87 8.49 -19.33
N VAL A 363 17.17 8.98 -18.13
CA VAL A 363 16.90 10.34 -17.68
C VAL A 363 18.11 11.21 -18.01
N ALA A 364 17.89 12.29 -18.76
CA ALA A 364 18.94 13.24 -19.11
C ALA A 364 19.29 14.13 -17.90
N SER A 365 18.28 14.69 -17.25
CA SER A 365 18.47 15.55 -16.07
C SER A 365 17.29 15.50 -15.10
N ILE A 366 17.55 15.88 -13.86
CA ILE A 366 16.56 16.06 -12.81
C ILE A 366 16.63 17.47 -12.22
N ALA A 367 15.49 18.04 -11.88
CA ALA A 367 15.41 19.33 -11.20
C ALA A 367 14.25 19.34 -10.20
N ASP A 368 14.35 20.14 -9.15
CA ASP A 368 13.20 20.39 -8.25
C ASP A 368 12.05 21.02 -9.05
N VAL A 369 10.81 20.56 -8.84
CA VAL A 369 9.63 21.11 -9.56
C VAL A 369 9.42 22.60 -9.32
N ARG A 370 9.90 23.12 -8.19
CA ARG A 370 9.85 24.55 -7.82
C ARG A 370 10.90 25.39 -8.58
N GLY A 371 11.74 24.76 -9.40
CA GLY A 371 12.84 25.38 -10.12
C GLY A 371 14.19 25.13 -9.47
N GLY A 372 15.26 25.40 -10.21
CA GLY A 372 16.64 25.14 -9.80
C GLY A 372 17.51 24.77 -10.99
N GLN A 373 18.82 24.69 -10.77
CA GLN A 373 19.75 24.21 -11.78
C GLN A 373 19.54 22.69 -11.98
N PRO A 374 19.26 22.22 -13.21
CA PRO A 374 19.13 20.80 -13.48
C PRO A 374 20.45 20.06 -13.20
N ALA A 375 20.35 18.93 -12.51
CA ALA A 375 21.45 18.00 -12.32
C ALA A 375 21.44 16.96 -13.44
N ALA A 376 22.57 16.82 -14.16
CA ALA A 376 22.72 15.79 -15.17
C ALA A 376 22.71 14.39 -14.53
N VAL A 377 21.95 13.47 -15.13
CA VAL A 377 21.93 12.06 -14.74
C VAL A 377 22.63 11.22 -15.81
N GLY A 378 22.16 11.31 -17.07
CA GLY A 378 22.79 10.63 -18.20
C GLY A 378 22.66 9.10 -18.16
N GLY A 379 21.61 8.57 -17.53
CA GLY A 379 21.43 7.14 -17.30
C GLY A 379 20.04 6.78 -16.80
N VAL A 380 19.83 5.49 -16.51
CA VAL A 380 18.53 4.97 -16.05
C VAL A 380 18.37 5.01 -14.53
N SER A 381 19.45 5.23 -13.79
CA SER A 381 19.47 5.17 -12.33
C SER A 381 20.11 6.40 -11.69
N PHE A 382 19.57 6.85 -10.58
CA PHE A 382 20.10 7.97 -9.79
C PHE A 382 19.65 7.90 -8.33
N GLY A 383 20.38 8.57 -7.44
CA GLY A 383 20.07 8.66 -6.02
C GLY A 383 19.36 9.97 -5.65
N VAL A 384 18.31 9.90 -4.86
CA VAL A 384 17.59 11.05 -4.31
C VAL A 384 17.77 11.10 -2.79
N PRO A 385 18.50 12.07 -2.23
CA PRO A 385 18.62 12.22 -0.78
C PRO A 385 17.29 12.72 -0.20
N LEU A 386 16.81 12.04 0.86
CA LEU A 386 15.59 12.38 1.58
C LEU A 386 15.90 12.51 3.07
N ALA A 387 15.35 13.56 3.69
CA ALA A 387 15.36 13.71 5.14
C ALA A 387 14.48 12.63 5.82
N ALA A 388 14.59 12.52 7.14
CA ALA A 388 13.62 11.80 7.96
C ALA A 388 12.21 12.33 7.68
N ASN A 389 11.27 11.44 7.35
CA ASN A 389 9.92 11.77 6.93
C ASN A 389 9.87 12.81 5.78
N GLY A 390 10.93 12.91 4.97
CA GLY A 390 11.11 13.95 3.96
C GLY A 390 10.43 13.61 2.64
N ALA A 391 10.16 14.65 1.84
CA ALA A 391 9.60 14.48 0.51
C ALA A 391 10.44 15.22 -0.54
N ALA A 392 10.46 14.68 -1.76
CA ALA A 392 11.05 15.32 -2.93
C ALA A 392 10.04 15.32 -4.08
N ALA A 393 10.01 16.41 -4.82
CA ALA A 393 9.22 16.56 -6.04
C ALA A 393 10.16 16.97 -7.16
N LEU A 394 10.42 16.05 -8.10
CA LEU A 394 11.45 16.21 -9.13
C LEU A 394 10.81 16.16 -10.52
N ARG A 395 11.20 17.09 -11.38
CA ARG A 395 10.98 17.03 -12.82
C ARG A 395 12.08 16.18 -13.46
N LEU A 396 11.69 15.20 -14.26
CA LEU A 396 12.56 14.32 -15.03
C LEU A 396 12.50 14.72 -16.50
N THR A 397 13.63 15.10 -17.09
CA THR A 397 13.71 15.36 -18.53
C THR A 397 14.41 14.20 -19.23
N TYR A 398 13.88 13.82 -20.38
CA TYR A 398 14.41 12.74 -21.21
C TYR A 398 15.21 13.32 -22.39
N ALA A 399 16.10 12.52 -22.96
CA ALA A 399 16.93 12.91 -24.11
C ALA A 399 16.12 13.02 -25.40
#